data_AF-A0A4Y7NKN2-F1
#
_entry.id   AF-A0A4Y7NKN2-F1
#
_cell.length_a   1.000
_cell.length_b   1.000
_cell.length_c   1.000
_cell.angle_alpha   90.00
_cell.angle_beta   90.00
_cell.angle_gamma   90.00
#
_symmetry.space_group_name_H-M   'P 1'
#
loop_
_entity.id
_entity.type
_entity.pdbx_description
1 polymer ?
#
loop_
_entity_poly.entity_id
_entity_poly.type
_entity_poly.pdbx_seq_one_letter_code
_entity_poly.pdbx_strand_id
1 'polypeptide(L)'
;MQQQVPMHQVHPGQVPIQHQQFHPNDIPLQPIHPGQVPVNTPPMTVPIFDEAADDAPAVAMEYKVHVDPGREECYYQFAQKGATIYVSFQVLRGGDGMAGFAVRNPAGQLVHPYQWKPASEFQEVSPTGGYYGICVDNQFSRFAAKLVNLYITTFRYDQWEKFAQELKDIDVSAENCTSILQGVDKRIQGILQFQQLGRSREARDYNLLLDNEAYVQYWSIAQCLVVICCFIVQVYFVKKLFETKNGGRGRI
;
A
#
# COMPACT_ATOMS: atom_id res chain seq x y z
N MET A 1 -22.88 32.51 -85.18
CA MET A 1 -23.71 33.41 -84.35
C MET A 1 -24.26 32.56 -83.21
N GLN A 2 -23.59 32.58 -82.05
CA GLN A 2 -23.96 33.36 -80.86
C GLN A 2 -25.36 32.95 -80.32
N GLN A 3 -25.45 32.31 -79.14
CA GLN A 3 -25.50 32.94 -77.79
C GLN A 3 -26.99 32.99 -77.34
N GLN A 4 -27.44 32.79 -76.09
CA GLN A 4 -26.96 33.14 -74.76
C GLN A 4 -27.84 32.43 -73.69
N VAL A 5 -27.29 32.18 -72.49
CA VAL A 5 -28.01 31.85 -71.22
C VAL A 5 -28.55 33.17 -70.58
N PRO A 6 -29.43 33.18 -69.55
CA PRO A 6 -28.95 33.08 -68.15
C PRO A 6 -29.92 32.46 -67.10
N MET A 7 -29.33 32.20 -65.93
CA MET A 7 -29.91 31.74 -64.65
C MET A 7 -30.39 32.88 -63.75
N HIS A 8 -31.31 32.58 -62.82
CA HIS A 8 -31.42 33.00 -61.39
C HIS A 8 -32.90 32.78 -60.95
N GLN A 9 -33.32 32.50 -59.73
CA GLN A 9 -32.78 32.18 -58.40
C GLN A 9 -34.04 32.03 -57.51
N VAL A 10 -34.15 31.11 -56.53
CA VAL A 10 -34.76 31.37 -55.20
C VAL A 10 -34.31 30.25 -54.23
N HIS A 11 -33.76 30.67 -53.09
CA HIS A 11 -33.42 29.93 -51.87
C HIS A 11 -34.40 30.41 -50.77
N PRO A 12 -34.46 29.88 -49.53
CA PRO A 12 -33.99 28.61 -48.97
C PRO A 12 -35.09 27.85 -48.18
N GLY A 13 -34.78 26.64 -47.71
CA GLY A 13 -35.29 26.21 -46.40
C GLY A 13 -36.29 25.05 -46.38
N GLN A 14 -35.82 23.84 -46.69
CA GLN A 14 -36.05 22.59 -45.93
C GLN A 14 -35.62 21.41 -46.80
N VAL A 15 -34.61 20.65 -46.35
CA VAL A 15 -34.24 19.36 -46.94
C VAL A 15 -34.67 18.27 -45.95
N PRO A 16 -35.51 17.29 -46.34
CA PRO A 16 -35.79 16.13 -45.51
C PRO A 16 -34.57 15.21 -45.44
N ILE A 17 -34.36 14.68 -44.25
CA ILE A 17 -33.32 13.72 -43.88
C ILE A 17 -33.49 12.42 -44.68
N GLN A 18 -32.43 11.98 -45.36
CA GLN A 18 -32.30 10.58 -45.75
C GLN A 18 -31.07 9.99 -45.06
N HIS A 19 -31.29 8.92 -44.29
CA HIS A 19 -30.28 8.17 -43.58
C HIS A 19 -29.32 7.48 -44.55
N GLN A 20 -28.08 7.97 -44.63
CA GLN A 20 -26.96 7.21 -45.18
C GLN A 20 -26.23 6.54 -44.01
N GLN A 21 -26.35 5.21 -43.87
CA GLN A 21 -25.60 4.45 -42.86
C GLN A 21 -24.10 4.49 -43.19
N PHE A 22 -23.32 5.03 -42.26
CA PHE A 22 -21.85 5.08 -42.28
C PHE A 22 -21.26 3.73 -41.88
N HIS A 23 -20.16 3.34 -42.53
CA HIS A 23 -19.30 2.22 -42.13
C HIS A 23 -18.38 2.68 -40.98
N PRO A 24 -17.96 1.82 -40.03
CA PRO A 24 -17.37 2.26 -38.76
C PRO A 24 -15.92 2.83 -38.78
N ASN A 25 -15.31 3.14 -39.94
CA ASN A 25 -13.86 3.42 -40.01
C ASN A 25 -13.41 4.78 -40.59
N ASP A 26 -14.27 5.79 -40.73
CA ASP A 26 -13.84 7.11 -41.22
C ASP A 26 -14.02 8.21 -40.15
N ILE A 27 -12.91 8.75 -39.63
CA ILE A 27 -12.89 9.97 -38.79
C ILE A 27 -12.49 11.16 -39.67
N PRO A 28 -13.24 12.29 -39.67
CA PRO A 28 -12.91 13.45 -40.49
C PRO A 28 -11.66 14.18 -39.97
N LEU A 29 -10.71 14.48 -40.87
CA LEU A 29 -9.63 15.43 -40.62
C LEU A 29 -10.21 16.85 -40.51
N GLN A 30 -9.99 17.53 -39.38
CA GLN A 30 -10.26 18.97 -39.23
C GLN A 30 -9.08 19.81 -39.78
N PRO A 31 -9.33 21.05 -40.27
CA PRO A 31 -8.30 21.87 -40.92
C PRO A 31 -7.29 22.44 -39.92
N ILE A 32 -6.01 22.42 -40.30
CA ILE A 32 -4.88 22.97 -39.54
C ILE A 32 -4.80 24.49 -39.73
N HIS A 33 -4.87 25.27 -38.65
CA HIS A 33 -4.39 26.66 -38.62
C HIS A 33 -2.87 26.67 -38.27
N PRO A 34 -2.04 27.46 -38.96
CA PRO A 34 -0.60 27.49 -38.71
C PRO A 34 -0.26 28.40 -37.53
N GLY A 35 0.41 27.88 -36.48
CA GLY A 35 1.08 28.75 -35.51
C GLY A 35 1.22 28.33 -34.04
N GLN A 36 0.93 27.10 -33.62
CA GLN A 36 1.18 26.66 -32.23
C GLN A 36 2.02 25.40 -32.19
N VAL A 37 3.21 25.51 -31.58
CA VAL A 37 4.05 24.37 -31.21
C VAL A 37 3.42 23.74 -29.96
N PRO A 38 2.93 22.49 -30.00
CA PRO A 38 2.40 21.85 -28.80
C PRO A 38 3.57 21.48 -27.89
N VAL A 39 3.65 22.12 -26.72
CA VAL A 39 4.42 21.60 -25.60
C VAL A 39 3.69 20.34 -25.12
N ASN A 40 4.09 19.19 -25.64
CA ASN A 40 3.67 17.90 -25.12
C ASN A 40 4.44 17.62 -23.84
N THR A 41 4.02 18.23 -22.72
CA THR A 41 4.25 17.62 -21.41
C THR A 41 3.17 16.54 -21.24
N PRO A 42 3.51 15.24 -21.26
CA PRO A 42 2.53 14.21 -20.97
C PRO A 42 2.02 14.40 -19.54
N PRO A 43 0.70 14.32 -19.30
CA PRO A 43 0.16 14.32 -17.95
C PRO A 43 0.67 13.06 -17.23
N MET A 44 1.24 13.23 -16.03
CA MET A 44 1.40 12.16 -15.06
C MET A 44 0.02 11.71 -14.57
N THR A 45 -0.71 11.03 -15.44
CA THR A 45 -1.84 10.18 -15.07
C THR A 45 -1.25 8.79 -15.03
N VAL A 46 -0.93 8.30 -13.83
CA VAL A 46 -0.58 6.90 -13.61
C VAL A 46 -1.83 6.09 -13.94
N PRO A 47 -1.87 5.29 -15.02
CA PRO A 47 -3.00 4.40 -15.24
C PRO A 47 -2.97 3.33 -14.15
N ILE A 48 -4.10 3.15 -13.45
CA ILE A 48 -4.25 2.18 -12.35
C ILE A 48 -4.20 0.72 -12.86
N PHE A 49 -4.21 0.51 -14.18
CA PHE A 49 -3.95 -0.77 -14.82
C PHE A 49 -3.13 -0.53 -16.08
N ASP A 50 -1.80 -0.56 -15.95
CA ASP A 50 -0.91 -0.75 -17.10
C ASP A 50 -1.07 -2.21 -17.56
N GLU A 51 -1.54 -2.41 -18.80
CA GLU A 51 -1.58 -3.71 -19.47
C GLU A 51 -0.15 -4.28 -19.71
N ALA A 52 0.88 -3.52 -19.35
CA ALA A 52 2.29 -3.92 -19.32
C ALA A 52 2.79 -4.39 -17.94
N ALA A 53 1.97 -4.40 -16.89
CA ALA A 53 2.38 -4.83 -15.55
C ALA A 53 2.83 -6.31 -15.51
N ASP A 54 2.31 -7.15 -16.41
CA ASP A 54 2.67 -8.56 -16.51
C ASP A 54 4.08 -8.81 -17.06
N ASP A 55 4.68 -7.81 -17.73
CA ASP A 55 6.03 -7.88 -18.31
C ASP A 55 7.04 -7.00 -17.58
N ALA A 56 6.66 -6.43 -16.44
CA ALA A 56 7.56 -5.67 -15.59
C ALA A 56 8.67 -6.58 -15.04
N PRO A 57 9.95 -6.14 -15.06
CA PRO A 57 11.08 -6.95 -14.61
C PRO A 57 11.04 -7.23 -13.11
N ALA A 58 10.33 -6.40 -12.34
CA ALA A 58 10.02 -6.64 -10.95
C ALA A 58 8.65 -6.06 -10.56
N VAL A 59 7.88 -6.82 -9.79
CA VAL A 59 6.65 -6.37 -9.13
C VAL A 59 6.89 -6.42 -7.64
N ALA A 60 6.74 -5.30 -6.94
CA ALA A 60 6.89 -5.20 -5.49
C ALA A 60 5.61 -4.65 -4.85
N MET A 61 5.13 -5.33 -3.82
CA MET A 61 3.88 -5.03 -3.13
C MET A 61 4.13 -5.03 -1.63
N GLU A 62 3.54 -4.06 -0.94
CA GLU A 62 3.58 -3.96 0.53
C GLU A 62 2.15 -3.80 1.04
N TYR A 63 1.76 -4.69 1.96
CA TYR A 63 0.41 -4.74 2.52
C TYR A 63 0.45 -4.76 4.04
N LYS A 64 -0.44 -3.96 4.65
CA LYS A 64 -0.75 -4.06 6.07
C LYS A 64 -2.06 -4.80 6.24
N VAL A 65 -1.97 -6.06 6.64
CA VAL A 65 -3.10 -6.99 6.69
C VAL A 65 -3.56 -7.20 8.12
N HIS A 66 -4.88 -7.14 8.32
CA HIS A 66 -5.51 -7.48 9.59
C HIS A 66 -5.96 -8.94 9.53
N VAL A 67 -5.49 -9.75 10.47
CA VAL A 67 -5.85 -11.17 10.60
C VAL A 67 -6.64 -11.36 11.88
N ASP A 68 -7.90 -11.73 11.73
CA ASP A 68 -8.82 -11.93 12.86
C ASP A 68 -8.37 -13.07 13.78
N PRO A 69 -8.84 -13.10 15.04
CA PRO A 69 -8.57 -14.21 15.96
C PRO A 69 -9.15 -15.52 15.42
N GLY A 70 -8.40 -16.61 15.54
CA GLY A 70 -8.90 -17.93 15.13
C GLY A 70 -8.97 -18.16 13.62
N ARG A 71 -8.43 -17.24 12.80
CA ARG A 71 -8.47 -17.31 11.34
C ARG A 71 -7.08 -17.37 10.73
N GLU A 72 -7.05 -17.82 9.47
CA GLU A 72 -5.91 -17.75 8.58
C GLU A 72 -6.32 -16.95 7.35
N GLU A 73 -5.45 -16.04 6.91
CA GLU A 73 -5.64 -15.25 5.68
C GLU A 73 -4.54 -15.61 4.67
N CYS A 74 -4.93 -15.92 3.44
CA CYS A 74 -4.01 -16.31 2.38
C CYS A 74 -4.10 -15.37 1.17
N TYR A 75 -2.95 -14.94 0.69
CA TYR A 75 -2.77 -14.07 -0.47
C TYR A 75 -2.07 -14.84 -1.58
N TYR A 76 -2.41 -14.54 -2.83
CA TYR A 76 -1.84 -15.24 -3.98
C TYR A 76 -1.09 -14.27 -4.88
N GLN A 77 0.18 -14.54 -5.13
CA GLN A 77 1.01 -13.76 -6.05
C GLN A 77 1.44 -14.63 -7.22
N PHE A 78 1.25 -14.13 -8.44
CA PHE A 78 1.76 -14.77 -9.64
C PHE A 78 3.26 -14.49 -9.79
N ALA A 79 4.05 -15.54 -10.01
CA ALA A 79 5.46 -15.47 -10.37
C ALA A 79 5.68 -16.12 -11.73
N GLN A 80 6.34 -15.43 -12.65
CA GLN A 80 6.70 -15.97 -13.95
C GLN A 80 7.70 -17.14 -13.82
N LYS A 81 7.80 -17.95 -14.87
CA LYS A 81 8.80 -19.02 -14.95
C LYS A 81 10.22 -18.44 -14.92
N GLY A 82 11.06 -18.93 -14.01
CA GLY A 82 12.42 -18.43 -13.80
C GLY A 82 12.50 -17.13 -13.00
N ALA A 83 11.37 -16.55 -12.60
CA ALA A 83 11.35 -15.41 -11.69
C ALA A 83 11.67 -15.88 -10.27
N THR A 84 12.32 -15.02 -9.49
CA THR A 84 12.53 -15.26 -8.07
C THR A 84 11.45 -14.54 -7.29
N ILE A 85 10.77 -15.26 -6.41
CA ILE A 85 9.82 -14.69 -5.46
C ILE A 85 10.54 -14.46 -4.12
N TYR A 86 10.32 -13.29 -3.54
CA TYR A 86 10.74 -12.96 -2.18
C TYR A 86 9.53 -12.48 -1.39
N VAL A 87 9.34 -13.05 -0.22
CA VAL A 87 8.24 -12.73 0.69
C VAL A 87 8.81 -12.47 2.07
N SER A 88 8.44 -11.34 2.66
CA SER A 88 8.79 -10.99 4.03
C SER A 88 7.51 -10.70 4.82
N PHE A 89 7.45 -11.27 6.02
CA PHE A 89 6.35 -11.15 6.96
C PHE A 89 6.87 -10.55 8.27
N GLN A 90 6.14 -9.58 8.82
CA GLN A 90 6.44 -8.99 10.12
C GLN A 90 5.17 -8.63 10.90
N VAL A 91 5.05 -9.10 12.13
CA VAL A 91 3.97 -8.69 13.04
C VAL A 91 4.24 -7.26 13.51
N LEU A 92 3.29 -6.37 13.28
CA LEU A 92 3.32 -4.98 13.74
C LEU A 92 2.71 -4.84 15.13
N ARG A 93 1.57 -5.50 15.38
CA ARG A 93 0.84 -5.49 16.66
C ARG A 93 -0.08 -6.69 16.82
N GLY A 94 -0.46 -6.96 18.07
CA GLY A 94 -1.55 -7.88 18.44
C GLY A 94 -1.08 -9.09 19.24
N GLY A 95 -1.82 -9.42 20.31
CA GLY A 95 -1.59 -10.62 21.13
C GLY A 95 -0.17 -10.72 21.68
N ASP A 96 0.47 -11.86 21.41
CA ASP A 96 1.85 -12.19 21.78
C ASP A 96 2.91 -11.63 20.82
N GLY A 97 2.52 -10.89 19.77
CA GLY A 97 3.45 -10.32 18.79
C GLY A 97 4.06 -11.34 17.82
N MET A 98 3.52 -12.55 17.76
CA MET A 98 3.96 -13.65 16.90
C MET A 98 2.84 -13.99 15.92
N ALA A 99 3.06 -14.61 14.77
CA ALA A 99 1.99 -15.28 14.02
C ALA A 99 2.57 -16.44 13.21
N GLY A 100 1.70 -17.31 12.70
CA GLY A 100 2.10 -18.36 11.78
C GLY A 100 2.31 -17.78 10.38
N PHE A 101 3.44 -18.09 9.75
CA PHE A 101 3.71 -17.72 8.37
C PHE A 101 4.04 -18.96 7.54
N ALA A 102 3.39 -19.11 6.39
CA ALA A 102 3.57 -20.24 5.49
C ALA A 102 3.52 -19.81 4.02
N VAL A 103 4.27 -20.51 3.17
CA VAL A 103 4.29 -20.29 1.73
C VAL A 103 4.11 -21.62 1.00
N ARG A 104 3.17 -21.61 0.05
CA ARG A 104 2.88 -22.72 -0.85
C ARG A 104 3.34 -22.36 -2.26
N ASN A 105 3.99 -23.30 -2.93
CA ASN A 105 4.38 -23.15 -4.32
C ASN A 105 3.18 -23.31 -5.27
N PRO A 106 3.34 -23.04 -6.57
CA PRO A 106 2.27 -23.22 -7.56
C PRO A 106 1.75 -24.66 -7.72
N ALA A 107 2.51 -25.66 -7.27
CA ALA A 107 2.07 -27.05 -7.21
C ALA A 107 1.25 -27.37 -5.94
N GLY A 108 1.01 -26.37 -5.08
CA GLY A 108 0.28 -26.51 -3.81
C GLY A 108 1.10 -27.10 -2.67
N GLN A 109 2.39 -27.38 -2.88
CA GLN A 109 3.29 -27.92 -1.87
C GLN A 109 3.76 -26.82 -0.91
N LEU A 110 3.84 -27.16 0.37
CA LEU A 110 4.29 -26.25 1.42
C LEU A 110 5.83 -26.14 1.37
N VAL A 111 6.33 -25.05 0.78
CA VAL A 111 7.78 -24.78 0.65
C VAL A 111 8.34 -24.00 1.83
N HIS A 112 7.50 -23.21 2.49
CA HIS A 112 7.80 -22.63 3.79
C HIS A 112 6.73 -23.09 4.80
N PRO A 113 7.08 -23.93 5.79
CA PRO A 113 6.11 -24.42 6.76
C PRO A 113 5.68 -23.32 7.73
N TYR A 114 4.53 -23.51 8.39
CA TYR A 114 4.04 -22.60 9.42
C TYR A 114 5.07 -22.42 10.54
N GLN A 115 5.59 -21.20 10.68
CA GLN A 115 6.48 -20.82 11.77
C GLN A 115 5.81 -19.77 12.64
N TRP A 116 5.64 -20.06 13.94
CA TRP A 116 5.15 -19.10 14.92
C TRP A 116 6.28 -18.14 15.32
N LYS A 117 6.40 -17.02 14.60
CA LYS A 117 7.52 -16.07 14.75
C LYS A 117 7.04 -14.62 14.62
N PRO A 118 7.81 -13.63 15.11
CA PRO A 118 7.44 -12.22 14.99
C PRO A 118 7.77 -11.66 13.60
N ALA A 119 8.72 -12.28 12.90
CA ALA A 119 9.07 -12.00 11.52
C ALA A 119 9.67 -13.26 10.87
N SER A 120 9.48 -13.39 9.56
CA SER A 120 10.06 -14.47 8.75
C SER A 120 10.19 -14.00 7.30
N GLU A 121 11.18 -14.55 6.59
CA GLU A 121 11.43 -14.25 5.19
C GLU A 121 11.58 -15.55 4.40
N PHE A 122 11.17 -15.52 3.14
CA PHE A 122 11.25 -16.64 2.21
C PHE A 122 11.67 -16.14 0.83
N GLN A 123 12.55 -16.90 0.18
CA GLN A 123 13.03 -16.60 -1.16
C GLN A 123 13.24 -17.88 -1.96
N GLU A 124 12.72 -17.92 -3.19
CA GLU A 124 12.89 -19.07 -4.09
C GLU A 124 12.79 -18.65 -5.56
N VAL A 125 13.54 -19.33 -6.44
CA VAL A 125 13.37 -19.21 -7.89
C VAL A 125 12.27 -20.14 -8.36
N SER A 126 11.22 -19.60 -8.98
CA SER A 126 10.07 -20.34 -9.49
C SER A 126 10.43 -21.16 -10.75
N PRO A 127 10.48 -22.50 -10.68
CA PRO A 127 10.94 -23.32 -11.81
C PRO A 127 9.89 -23.45 -12.92
N THR A 128 8.61 -23.47 -12.56
CA THR A 128 7.47 -23.65 -13.49
C THR A 128 6.74 -22.35 -13.79
N GLY A 129 6.81 -21.36 -12.90
CA GLY A 129 5.88 -20.23 -12.91
C GLY A 129 4.51 -20.62 -12.34
N GLY A 130 3.78 -19.63 -11.83
CA GLY A 130 2.42 -19.79 -11.31
C GLY A 130 2.17 -19.01 -10.01
N TYR A 131 1.02 -19.27 -9.39
CA TYR A 131 0.59 -18.59 -8.18
C TYR A 131 1.22 -19.22 -6.92
N TYR A 132 1.98 -18.43 -6.18
CA TYR A 132 2.38 -18.76 -4.82
C TYR A 132 1.28 -18.36 -3.85
N GLY A 133 0.99 -19.23 -2.89
CA GLY A 133 0.05 -18.95 -1.80
C GLY A 133 0.81 -18.55 -0.54
N ILE A 134 0.61 -17.32 -0.06
CA ILE A 134 1.24 -16.75 1.11
C ILE A 134 0.20 -16.66 2.21
N CYS A 135 0.33 -17.46 3.27
CA CYS A 135 -0.66 -17.54 4.33
C CYS A 135 -0.12 -17.02 5.65
N VAL A 136 -0.97 -16.26 6.34
CA VAL A 136 -0.74 -15.76 7.70
C VAL A 136 -1.78 -16.38 8.62
N ASP A 137 -1.30 -17.20 9.55
CA ASP A 137 -2.13 -17.95 10.48
C ASP A 137 -2.18 -17.28 11.87
N ASN A 138 -3.39 -17.00 12.33
CA ASN A 138 -3.69 -16.48 13.66
C ASN A 138 -4.64 -17.41 14.45
N GLN A 139 -4.70 -18.70 14.11
CA GLN A 139 -5.59 -19.66 14.76
C GLN A 139 -5.32 -19.83 16.27
N PHE A 140 -4.07 -19.66 16.72
CA PHE A 140 -3.73 -19.76 18.15
C PHE A 140 -4.26 -18.58 18.99
N SER A 141 -4.49 -17.40 18.40
CA SER A 141 -5.01 -16.26 19.16
C SER A 141 -6.53 -16.35 19.24
N ARG A 142 -7.05 -16.53 20.45
CA ARG A 142 -8.51 -16.65 20.67
C ARG A 142 -9.23 -15.31 20.79
N PHE A 143 -8.52 -14.23 21.12
CA PHE A 143 -9.12 -12.95 21.52
C PHE A 143 -8.52 -11.73 20.83
N ALA A 144 -7.31 -11.83 20.27
CA ALA A 144 -6.60 -10.70 19.69
C ALA A 144 -6.41 -10.86 18.18
N ALA A 145 -6.88 -9.87 17.42
CA ALA A 145 -6.52 -9.72 16.01
C ALA A 145 -5.04 -9.31 15.89
N LYS A 146 -4.41 -9.67 14.79
CA LYS A 146 -3.03 -9.32 14.49
C LYS A 146 -2.98 -8.37 13.30
N LEU A 147 -2.12 -7.36 13.41
CA LEU A 147 -1.76 -6.49 12.30
C LEU A 147 -0.37 -6.88 11.82
N VAL A 148 -0.26 -7.24 10.56
CA VAL A 148 0.94 -7.80 9.95
C VAL A 148 1.33 -6.95 8.74
N ASN A 149 2.63 -6.68 8.60
CA ASN A 149 3.19 -6.17 7.36
C ASN A 149 3.62 -7.36 6.49
N LEU A 150 3.18 -7.36 5.24
CA LEU A 150 3.50 -8.37 4.25
C LEU A 150 4.12 -7.68 3.04
N TYR A 151 5.37 -8.03 2.76
CA TYR A 151 6.11 -7.55 1.60
C TYR A 151 6.32 -8.70 0.62
N ILE A 152 5.82 -8.55 -0.61
CA ILE A 152 5.91 -9.57 -1.65
C ILE A 152 6.57 -8.93 -2.86
N THR A 153 7.60 -9.56 -3.39
CA THR A 153 8.22 -9.14 -4.64
C THR A 153 8.54 -10.33 -5.53
N THR A 154 8.35 -10.15 -6.82
CA THR A 154 8.79 -11.10 -7.84
C THR A 154 9.73 -10.37 -8.78
N PHE A 155 10.93 -10.91 -8.97
CA PHE A 155 11.94 -10.30 -9.82
C PHE A 155 12.46 -11.29 -10.86
N ARG A 156 12.66 -10.79 -12.07
CA ARG A 156 13.12 -11.54 -13.24
C ARG A 156 14.50 -11.05 -13.63
N TYR A 157 15.53 -11.85 -13.36
CA TYR A 157 16.90 -11.48 -13.71
C TYR A 157 17.11 -11.34 -15.23
N ASP A 158 16.43 -12.17 -16.04
CA ASP A 158 16.53 -12.17 -17.49
C ASP A 158 15.97 -10.89 -18.13
N GLN A 159 14.84 -10.40 -17.62
CA GLN A 159 14.27 -9.13 -18.05
C GLN A 159 14.99 -7.94 -17.44
N TRP A 160 15.47 -8.07 -16.20
CA TRP A 160 16.27 -7.03 -15.58
C TRP A 160 17.54 -6.74 -16.38
N GLU A 161 18.23 -7.77 -16.88
CA GLU A 161 19.44 -7.59 -17.68
C GLU A 161 19.13 -6.98 -19.06
N LYS A 162 18.03 -7.36 -19.70
CA LYS A 162 17.56 -6.72 -20.95
C LYS A 162 17.17 -5.27 -20.74
N PHE A 163 16.38 -4.99 -19.70
CA PHE A 163 15.99 -3.63 -19.34
C PHE A 163 17.23 -2.78 -18.99
N ALA A 164 18.16 -3.32 -18.20
CA ALA A 164 19.42 -2.65 -17.89
C ALA A 164 20.28 -2.42 -19.14
N GLN A 165 20.28 -3.33 -20.10
CA GLN A 165 20.98 -3.19 -21.37
C GLN A 165 20.31 -2.16 -22.29
N GLU A 166 18.97 -2.13 -22.35
CA GLU A 166 18.23 -1.09 -23.08
C GLU A 166 18.47 0.29 -22.48
N LEU A 167 18.45 0.41 -21.14
CA LEU A 167 18.87 1.64 -20.46
C LEU A 167 20.31 1.98 -20.80
N LYS A 168 21.21 1.00 -20.81
CA LYS A 168 22.63 1.22 -21.14
C LYS A 168 22.81 1.66 -22.59
N ASP A 169 22.06 1.13 -23.55
CA ASP A 169 22.14 1.55 -24.95
C ASP A 169 21.57 2.96 -25.15
N ILE A 170 20.54 3.35 -24.39
CA ILE A 170 20.03 4.74 -24.31
C ILE A 170 21.07 5.67 -23.65
N ASP A 171 21.77 5.19 -22.63
CA ASP A 171 22.77 5.90 -21.82
C ASP A 171 24.12 6.06 -22.57
N VAL A 172 24.49 5.09 -23.41
CA VAL A 172 25.63 5.16 -24.36
C VAL A 172 25.41 6.24 -25.43
N SER A 173 24.15 6.59 -25.75
CA SER A 173 23.85 7.75 -26.60
C SER A 173 24.10 9.11 -25.89
N ALA A 174 24.39 9.11 -24.59
CA ALA A 174 24.58 10.29 -23.73
C ALA A 174 25.94 10.29 -22.99
N GLU A 175 26.98 9.76 -23.62
CA GLU A 175 28.33 9.56 -23.06
C GLU A 175 29.04 10.87 -22.67
N ASN A 176 28.77 11.36 -21.45
CA ASN A 176 29.76 11.96 -20.54
C ASN A 176 29.29 12.05 -19.07
N CYS A 177 28.06 11.63 -18.73
CA CYS A 177 27.49 11.75 -17.38
C CYS A 177 27.18 10.38 -16.71
N THR A 178 27.34 9.30 -17.45
CA THR A 178 26.78 7.97 -17.25
C THR A 178 27.38 7.15 -16.09
N SER A 179 28.70 7.18 -15.89
CA SER A 179 29.35 6.32 -14.89
C SER A 179 28.98 6.69 -13.45
N ILE A 180 28.67 7.97 -13.21
CA ILE A 180 28.16 8.46 -11.92
C ILE A 180 26.69 8.04 -11.76
N LEU A 181 25.88 8.14 -12.82
CA LEU A 181 24.45 7.80 -12.79
C LEU A 181 24.18 6.32 -12.50
N GLN A 182 24.93 5.39 -13.12
CA GLN A 182 24.77 3.95 -12.87
C GLN A 182 25.14 3.55 -11.43
N GLY A 183 26.16 4.21 -10.86
CA GLY A 183 26.53 4.02 -9.46
C GLY A 183 25.50 4.58 -8.49
N VAL A 184 24.84 5.69 -8.87
CA VAL A 184 23.78 6.33 -8.09
C VAL A 184 22.51 5.49 -8.10
N ASP A 185 22.11 4.93 -9.24
CA ASP A 185 20.85 4.18 -9.34
C ASP A 185 20.83 2.89 -8.48
N LYS A 186 21.90 2.09 -8.54
CA LYS A 186 22.05 0.92 -7.66
C LYS A 186 22.04 1.29 -6.18
N ARG A 187 22.62 2.44 -5.83
CA ARG A 187 22.59 2.95 -4.45
C ARG A 187 21.18 3.41 -4.06
N ILE A 188 20.45 4.07 -4.97
CA ILE A 188 19.06 4.50 -4.74
C ILE A 188 18.17 3.29 -4.48
N GLN A 189 18.26 2.22 -5.28
CA GLN A 189 17.45 1.02 -5.07
C GLN A 189 17.71 0.39 -3.69
N GLY A 190 18.97 0.29 -3.27
CA GLY A 190 19.32 -0.17 -1.93
C GLY A 190 18.80 0.77 -0.83
N ILE A 191 18.87 2.09 -1.04
CA ILE A 191 18.34 3.09 -0.10
C ILE A 191 16.82 2.99 0.01
N LEU A 192 16.09 2.81 -1.10
CA LEU A 192 14.63 2.68 -1.11
C LEU A 192 14.18 1.44 -0.34
N GLN A 193 14.83 0.30 -0.56
CA GLN A 193 14.55 -0.92 0.22
C GLN A 193 14.83 -0.71 1.70
N PHE A 194 15.96 -0.10 2.06
CA PHE A 194 16.28 0.21 3.45
C PHE A 194 15.27 1.19 4.06
N GLN A 195 14.81 2.17 3.30
CA GLN A 195 13.82 3.14 3.74
C GLN A 195 12.47 2.48 3.99
N GLN A 196 12.04 1.52 3.15
CA GLN A 196 10.81 0.75 3.38
C GLN A 196 10.90 -0.08 4.66
N LEU A 197 11.99 -0.83 4.84
CA LEU A 197 12.23 -1.57 6.08
C LEU A 197 12.28 -0.64 7.31
N GLY A 198 12.87 0.55 7.15
CA GLY A 198 12.88 1.60 8.17
C GLY A 198 11.47 2.06 8.55
N ARG A 199 10.61 2.34 7.56
CA ARG A 199 9.20 2.71 7.80
C ARG A 199 8.42 1.60 8.48
N SER A 200 8.65 0.33 8.16
CA SER A 200 7.99 -0.81 8.85
C SER A 200 8.41 -0.87 10.32
N ARG A 201 9.71 -0.70 10.61
CA ARG A 201 10.24 -0.66 11.97
C ARG A 201 9.72 0.52 12.76
N GLU A 202 9.75 1.72 12.18
CA GLU A 202 9.20 2.94 12.79
C GLU A 202 7.71 2.76 13.10
N ALA A 203 6.94 2.21 12.16
CA ALA A 203 5.54 1.92 12.39
C ALA A 203 5.36 1.00 13.60
N ARG A 204 6.12 -0.11 13.69
CA ARG A 204 6.07 -1.03 14.84
C ARG A 204 6.48 -0.35 16.16
N ASP A 205 7.52 0.48 16.15
CA ASP A 205 8.04 1.10 17.36
C ASP A 205 7.12 2.23 17.85
N TYR A 206 6.63 3.08 16.94
CA TYR A 206 5.56 4.06 17.21
C TYR A 206 4.33 3.36 17.78
N ASN A 207 4.04 2.19 17.22
CA ASN A 207 2.88 1.43 17.59
C ASN A 207 2.92 0.92 19.03
N LEU A 208 4.07 0.38 19.42
CA LEU A 208 4.37 -0.02 20.79
C LEU A 208 4.36 1.18 21.75
N LEU A 209 4.82 2.34 21.30
CA LEU A 209 4.85 3.56 22.12
C LEU A 209 3.44 4.04 22.47
N LEU A 210 2.51 4.03 21.49
CA LEU A 210 1.11 4.37 21.73
C LEU A 210 0.42 3.42 22.71
N ASP A 211 0.65 2.11 22.57
CA ASP A 211 0.04 1.12 23.45
C ASP A 211 0.53 1.28 24.90
N ASN A 212 1.82 1.61 25.08
CA ASN A 212 2.40 1.90 26.39
C ASN A 212 1.92 3.22 26.98
N GLU A 213 1.82 4.28 26.16
CA GLU A 213 1.36 5.60 26.62
C GLU A 213 -0.05 5.49 27.18
N ALA A 214 -0.97 4.87 26.44
CA ALA A 214 -2.35 4.70 26.88
C ALA A 214 -2.44 3.90 28.18
N TYR A 215 -1.73 2.77 28.28
CA TYR A 215 -1.72 1.94 29.48
C TYR A 215 -1.24 2.74 30.72
N VAL A 216 -0.09 3.41 30.62
CA VAL A 216 0.48 4.17 31.72
C VAL A 216 -0.41 5.37 32.09
N GLN A 217 -0.97 6.06 31.11
CA GLN A 217 -1.88 7.19 31.30
C GLN A 217 -3.14 6.77 32.08
N TYR A 218 -3.82 5.69 31.66
CA TYR A 218 -5.03 5.22 32.33
C TYR A 218 -4.76 4.77 33.78
N TRP A 219 -3.69 4.01 34.01
CA TRP A 219 -3.32 3.57 35.35
C TRP A 219 -2.90 4.74 36.24
N SER A 220 -2.20 5.74 35.70
CA SER A 220 -1.81 6.95 36.44
C SER A 220 -3.03 7.78 36.85
N ILE A 221 -3.99 7.98 35.94
CA ILE A 221 -5.25 8.67 36.24
C ILE A 221 -6.03 7.92 37.34
N ALA A 222 -6.13 6.59 37.24
CA ALA A 222 -6.80 5.77 38.25
C ALA A 222 -6.14 5.90 39.64
N GLN A 223 -4.80 5.87 39.72
CA GLN A 223 -4.07 6.06 40.97
C GLN A 223 -4.28 7.47 41.55
N CYS A 224 -4.25 8.51 40.72
CA CYS A 224 -4.54 9.88 41.15
C CYS A 224 -5.95 10.00 41.77
N LEU A 225 -6.96 9.35 41.16
CA LEU A 225 -8.32 9.33 41.71
C LEU A 225 -8.37 8.64 43.08
N VAL A 226 -7.67 7.52 43.25
CA VAL A 226 -7.59 6.81 44.55
C VAL A 226 -6.99 7.70 45.63
N VAL A 227 -5.90 8.41 45.35
CA VAL A 227 -5.27 9.35 46.30
C VAL A 227 -6.24 10.47 46.70
N ILE A 228 -6.96 11.05 45.73
CA ILE A 228 -7.97 12.09 45.99
C ILE A 228 -9.10 11.55 46.88
N CYS A 229 -9.61 10.34 46.59
CA CYS A 229 -10.62 9.69 47.42
C CYS A 229 -10.13 9.45 48.85
N CYS A 230 -8.90 8.95 49.01
CA CYS A 230 -8.28 8.76 50.32
C CYS A 230 -8.18 10.08 51.09
N PHE A 231 -7.77 11.17 50.43
CA PHE A 231 -7.70 12.49 51.05
C PHE A 231 -9.08 12.99 51.52
N ILE A 232 -10.13 12.85 50.69
CA ILE A 232 -11.50 13.21 51.06
C ILE A 232 -11.96 12.43 52.30
N VAL A 233 -11.73 11.10 52.30
CA VAL A 233 -12.08 10.23 53.42
C VAL A 233 -11.34 10.64 54.69
N GLN A 234 -10.03 10.88 54.61
CA GLN A 234 -9.22 11.34 55.74
C GLN A 234 -9.76 12.66 56.33
N VAL A 235 -10.02 13.67 55.49
CA VAL A 235 -10.57 14.95 55.94
C VAL A 235 -11.96 14.78 56.55
N TYR A 236 -12.83 13.96 55.96
CA TYR A 236 -14.16 13.68 56.51
C TYR A 236 -14.08 13.06 57.90
N PHE A 237 -13.22 12.05 58.09
CA PHE A 237 -13.01 11.41 59.39
C PHE A 237 -12.49 12.40 60.44
N VAL A 238 -11.51 13.24 60.09
CA VAL A 238 -10.97 14.25 61.00
C VAL A 238 -12.06 15.26 61.39
N LYS A 239 -12.83 15.78 60.43
CA LYS A 239 -13.92 16.72 60.72
C LYS A 239 -14.98 16.09 61.63
N LYS A 240 -15.36 14.83 61.38
CA LYS A 240 -16.35 14.10 62.17
C LYS A 240 -15.87 13.83 63.61
N LEU A 241 -14.57 13.63 63.82
CA LEU A 241 -14.00 13.41 65.15
C LEU A 241 -14.02 14.69 66.01
N PHE A 242 -13.90 15.87 65.39
CA PHE A 242 -13.95 17.16 66.08
C PHE A 242 -15.35 17.81 66.07
N GLU A 243 -16.36 17.18 65.48
CA GLU A 243 -17.73 17.66 65.48
C GLU A 243 -18.40 17.37 66.84
N THR A 244 -18.11 18.21 67.85
CA THR A 244 -18.83 18.21 69.12
C THR A 244 -20.26 18.71 68.89
N LYS A 245 -21.26 17.94 69.31
CA LYS A 245 -22.68 18.32 69.29
C LYS A 245 -22.92 19.53 70.22
N ASN A 246 -22.74 20.74 69.70
CA ASN A 246 -23.16 21.98 70.37
C ASN A 246 -24.69 22.08 70.34
N GLY A 247 -25.35 21.32 71.21
CA GLY A 247 -26.81 21.20 71.23
C GLY A 247 -27.30 20.50 72.49
N GLY A 248 -26.80 20.91 73.65
CA GLY A 248 -27.29 20.53 74.97
C GLY A 248 -27.53 21.79 75.79
N ARG A 249 -28.71 22.38 75.58
CA ARG A 249 -29.30 23.49 76.34
C ARG A 249 -29.08 23.28 77.85
N GLY A 250 -28.11 23.98 78.43
CA GLY A 250 -27.95 24.07 79.87
C GLY A 250 -29.22 24.68 80.47
N ARG A 251 -30.01 23.85 81.14
CA ARG A 251 -31.19 24.23 81.88
C ARG A 251 -30.94 23.86 83.33
N ILE A 252 -30.39 24.81 84.08
CA ILE A 252 -30.43 24.88 85.55
C ILE A 252 -30.43 26.36 85.92
#